data_AF-A0A662G269-F1
#
_entry.id   AF-A0A662G269-F1
#
_cell.length_a   1.000
_cell.length_b   1.000
_cell.length_c   1.000
_cell.angle_alpha   90.00
_cell.angle_beta   90.00
_cell.angle_gamma   90.00
#
_symmetry.space_group_name_H-M   'P 1'
#
loop_
_entity.id
_entity.type
_entity.pdbx_description
1 polymer ?
#
loop_
_entity_poly.entity_id
_entity_poly.type
_entity_poly.pdbx_seq_one_letter_code
_entity_poly.pdbx_strand_id
1 'polypeptide(L)'
;MTRACRAISRYTKVKFVGLCYGIYFQLASLAKFLEVKPQDLDAKAAGLNHLTWIMDLRFKDGRDVYPVLNEKLRKTKRLLLNRPYIGDSLERGY
;
A
#
# COMPACT_ATOMS: atom_id res chain seq x y z
N MET A 1 -8.19 14.27 6.23
CA MET A 1 -9.33 14.58 5.34
C MET A 1 -10.66 14.01 5.85
N THR A 2 -10.69 12.82 6.46
CA THR A 2 -11.92 12.13 6.90
C THR A 2 -12.91 13.00 7.69
N ARG A 3 -12.44 13.73 8.72
CA ARG A 3 -13.32 14.54 9.58
C ARG A 3 -13.88 15.78 8.89
N ALA A 4 -13.06 16.48 8.11
CA ALA A 4 -13.47 17.67 7.37
C ALA A 4 -14.54 17.35 6.31
N CYS A 5 -14.30 16.35 5.46
CA CYS A 5 -15.26 15.89 4.46
C CYS A 5 -16.59 15.45 5.10
N ARG A 6 -16.52 14.76 6.24
CA ARG A 6 -17.73 14.38 6.99
C ARG A 6 -18.51 15.58 7.51
N ALA A 7 -17.83 16.63 7.99
CA ALA A 7 -18.50 17.83 8.46
C ALA A 7 -19.20 18.56 7.31
N ILE A 8 -18.50 18.78 6.19
CA ILE A 8 -19.07 19.42 4.99
C ILE A 8 -20.30 18.65 4.49
N SER A 9 -20.20 17.31 4.42
CA SER A 9 -21.32 16.44 4.01
C SER A 9 -22.53 16.50 4.93
N ARG A 10 -22.35 16.72 6.24
CA ARG A 10 -23.43 16.66 7.22
C ARG A 10 -24.11 18.01 7.47
N TYR A 11 -23.36 19.10 7.34
CA TYR A 11 -23.80 20.43 7.79
C TYR A 11 -23.97 21.43 6.65
N THR A 12 -23.69 21.05 5.40
CA THR A 12 -23.82 21.94 4.23
C THR A 12 -24.48 21.22 3.06
N LYS A 13 -24.90 21.98 2.03
CA LYS A 13 -25.42 21.44 0.76
C LYS A 13 -24.42 21.55 -0.39
N VAL A 14 -23.15 21.87 -0.11
CA VAL A 14 -22.12 22.09 -1.13
C VAL A 14 -21.70 20.73 -1.72
N LYS A 15 -21.59 20.65 -3.05
CA LYS A 15 -21.01 19.48 -3.72
C LYS A 15 -19.49 19.51 -3.55
N PHE A 16 -18.90 18.43 -3.04
CA PHE A 16 -17.47 18.37 -2.77
C PHE A 16 -16.90 16.95 -2.96
N VAL A 17 -15.58 16.87 -3.10
CA VAL A 17 -14.79 15.63 -3.08
C VAL A 17 -13.54 15.83 -2.22
N GLY A 18 -13.15 14.83 -1.43
CA GLY A 18 -11.90 14.83 -0.69
C GLY A 18 -10.82 14.06 -1.46
N LEU A 19 -9.68 14.69 -1.74
CA LEU A 19 -8.59 14.08 -2.50
C LEU A 19 -7.38 13.82 -1.61
N CYS A 20 -6.79 12.63 -1.73
CA CYS A 20 -5.58 12.25 -1.03
C CYS A 20 -4.63 11.51 -1.98
N TYR A 21 -3.34 11.83 -1.89
CA TYR A 21 -2.31 11.23 -2.72
C TYR A 21 -1.79 9.87 -2.20
N GLY A 22 -2.30 9.39 -1.06
CA GLY A 22 -1.72 8.25 -0.32
C GLY A 22 -1.57 6.97 -1.14
N ILE A 23 -2.55 6.62 -1.97
CA ILE A 23 -2.49 5.39 -2.77
C ILE A 23 -1.38 5.44 -3.83
N TYR A 24 -1.14 6.59 -4.44
CA TYR A 24 -0.09 6.75 -5.46
C TYR A 24 1.30 6.63 -4.83
N PHE A 25 1.49 7.18 -3.63
CA PHE A 25 2.74 7.01 -2.88
C PHE A 25 2.99 5.54 -2.53
N GLN A 26 1.95 4.81 -2.12
CA GLN A 26 2.06 3.39 -1.81
C GLN A 26 2.39 2.55 -3.05
N LEU A 27 1.77 2.85 -4.20
CA LEU A 27 2.08 2.19 -5.48
C LEU A 27 3.53 2.45 -5.91
N ALA A 28 4.04 3.66 -5.75
CA ALA A 28 5.44 3.97 -6.06
C ALA A 28 6.41 3.18 -5.15
N SER A 29 6.07 3.04 -3.87
CA SER A 29 6.85 2.28 -2.88
C SER A 29 6.84 0.78 -3.19
N LEU A 30 5.68 0.23 -3.54
CA LEU A 30 5.55 -1.17 -3.97
C LEU A 30 6.27 -1.43 -5.29
N ALA A 31 6.17 -0.53 -6.26
CA ALA A 31 6.88 -0.65 -7.54
C ALA A 31 8.40 -0.66 -7.33
N LYS A 32 8.92 0.23 -6.48
CA LYS A 32 10.33 0.22 -6.08
C LYS A 32 10.71 -1.09 -5.42
N PHE A 33 9.89 -1.59 -4.49
CA PHE A 33 10.14 -2.88 -3.83
C PHE A 33 10.13 -4.04 -4.83
N LEU A 34 9.24 -4.03 -5.81
CA LEU A 34 9.11 -5.07 -6.84
C LEU A 34 10.10 -4.91 -8.00
N GLU A 35 10.84 -3.80 -8.07
CA GLU A 35 11.76 -3.44 -9.17
C GLU A 35 11.06 -3.29 -10.52
N VAL A 36 9.87 -2.68 -10.52
CA VAL A 36 9.08 -2.36 -11.72
C VAL A 36 8.78 -0.85 -11.77
N LYS A 37 8.25 -0.36 -12.90
CA LYS A 37 7.84 1.05 -12.98
C LYS A 37 6.50 1.24 -12.26
N PRO A 38 6.26 2.37 -11.56
CA PRO A 38 4.98 2.63 -10.90
C PRO A 38 3.76 2.54 -11.82
N GLN A 39 3.93 2.88 -13.10
CA GLN A 39 2.89 2.84 -14.11
C GLN A 39 2.48 1.42 -14.50
N ASP A 40 3.31 0.42 -14.21
CA ASP A 40 3.04 -0.98 -14.52
C ASP A 40 2.13 -1.65 -13.48
N LEU A 41 1.83 -0.96 -12.37
CA LEU A 41 0.92 -1.42 -11.34
C LEU A 41 -0.44 -0.72 -11.45
N ASP A 42 -1.49 -1.48 -11.19
CA ASP A 42 -2.86 -1.00 -11.04
C ASP A 42 -3.46 -1.55 -9.75
N ALA A 43 -4.22 -0.73 -9.04
CA ALA A 43 -4.79 -1.10 -7.76
C ALA A 43 -6.23 -0.64 -7.58
N LYS A 44 -7.05 -1.55 -7.04
CA LYS A 44 -8.32 -1.19 -6.43
C LYS A 44 -8.11 -1.09 -4.93
N ALA A 45 -8.43 0.06 -4.38
CA ALA A 45 -8.23 0.35 -2.97
C ALA A 45 -9.50 0.93 -2.33
N ALA A 46 -9.73 0.60 -1.07
CA ALA A 46 -10.89 1.04 -0.32
C ALA A 46 -10.53 1.28 1.15
N GLY A 47 -11.28 2.15 1.82
CA GLY A 47 -11.12 2.43 3.25
C GLY A 47 -11.37 3.89 3.59
N LEU A 48 -10.88 4.30 4.77
CA LEU A 48 -10.89 5.70 5.18
C LEU A 48 -9.64 6.42 4.66
N ASN A 49 -9.68 7.75 4.62
CA ASN A 49 -8.47 8.52 4.33
C ASN A 49 -7.40 8.21 5.40
N HIS A 50 -6.18 7.87 4.94
CA HIS A 50 -5.04 7.35 5.72
C HIS A 50 -5.23 5.97 6.38
N LEU A 51 -6.34 5.29 6.12
CA LEU A 51 -6.58 3.93 6.56
C LEU A 51 -7.24 3.18 5.41
N THR A 52 -6.43 2.93 4.38
CA THR A 52 -6.85 2.38 3.09
C THR A 52 -6.16 1.04 2.88
N TRP A 53 -6.90 0.06 2.39
CA TRP A 53 -6.40 -1.25 2.00
C TRP A 53 -6.39 -1.38 0.49
N ILE A 54 -5.32 -1.99 -0.03
CA ILE A 54 -5.26 -2.45 -1.41
C ILE A 54 -6.00 -3.78 -1.44
N MET A 55 -7.12 -3.81 -2.15
CA MET A 55 -8.02 -4.97 -2.24
C MET A 55 -7.69 -5.85 -3.44
N ASP A 56 -7.15 -5.25 -4.50
CA ASP A 56 -6.71 -5.92 -5.72
C ASP A 56 -5.47 -5.17 -6.22
N LEU A 57 -4.40 -5.90 -6.53
CA LEU A 57 -3.15 -5.35 -7.03
C LEU A 57 -2.70 -6.16 -8.25
N ARG A 58 -2.65 -5.51 -9.40
CA ARG A 58 -2.38 -6.16 -10.69
C ARG A 58 -1.27 -5.45 -11.44
N PHE A 59 -0.60 -6.21 -12.30
CA PHE A 59 0.18 -5.62 -13.37
C PHE A 59 -0.77 -5.09 -14.45
N LYS A 60 -0.29 -4.15 -15.28
CA LYS A 60 -1.07 -3.59 -16.39
C LYS A 60 -1.57 -4.62 -17.40
N ASP A 61 -0.91 -5.76 -17.50
CA ASP A 61 -1.34 -6.91 -18.33
C ASP A 61 -2.41 -7.80 -17.65
N GLY A 62 -2.86 -7.44 -16.45
CA GLY A 62 -3.93 -8.12 -15.71
C GLY A 62 -3.47 -9.22 -14.75
N ARG A 63 -2.18 -9.59 -14.75
CA ARG A 63 -1.64 -10.60 -13.82
C ARG A 63 -1.69 -10.14 -12.37
N ASP A 64 -2.01 -11.06 -11.47
CA ASP A 64 -2.00 -10.82 -10.02
C ASP A 64 -0.56 -10.61 -9.50
N VAL A 65 -0.36 -9.54 -8.73
CA VAL A 65 0.95 -9.15 -8.18
C VAL A 65 1.26 -9.90 -6.88
N TYR A 66 0.26 -10.33 -6.12
CA TYR A 66 0.45 -10.92 -4.79
C TYR A 66 1.38 -12.14 -4.76
N PRO A 67 1.35 -13.09 -5.73
CA PRO A 67 2.29 -14.20 -5.75
C PRO A 67 3.77 -13.75 -5.75
N VAL A 68 4.12 -12.81 -6.63
CA VAL A 68 5.49 -12.26 -6.75
C VAL A 68 5.85 -11.43 -5.53
N LEU A 69 4.91 -10.61 -5.04
CA LEU A 69 5.10 -9.82 -3.82
C LEU A 69 5.40 -10.71 -2.61
N ASN A 70 4.62 -11.76 -2.40
CA ASN A 70 4.79 -12.71 -1.30
C ASN A 70 6.11 -13.46 -1.39
N GLU A 71 6.53 -13.87 -2.59
CA GLU A 71 7.83 -14.49 -2.80
C GLU A 71 8.97 -13.54 -2.43
N LYS A 72 8.91 -12.29 -2.88
CA LYS A 72 9.92 -11.28 -2.59
C LYS A 72 9.99 -10.96 -1.10
N LEU A 73 8.84 -10.80 -0.44
CA LEU A 73 8.75 -10.60 1.00
C LEU A 73 9.38 -11.77 1.79
N ARG A 74 9.11 -13.03 1.39
CA ARG A 74 9.73 -14.21 2.02
C ARG A 74 11.25 -14.21 1.86
N LYS A 75 11.76 -13.90 0.66
CA LYS A 75 13.20 -13.79 0.38
C LYS A 75 13.83 -12.68 1.22
N THR A 76 13.24 -11.48 1.25
CA THR A 76 13.71 -10.36 2.07
C THR A 76 13.71 -10.70 3.55
N LYS A 77 12.63 -11.31 4.07
CA LYS A 77 12.57 -11.77 5.47
C LYS A 77 13.72 -12.71 5.80
N ARG A 78 13.97 -13.72 4.96
CA ARG A 78 15.09 -14.66 5.14
C ARG A 78 16.44 -13.95 5.16
N LEU A 79 16.65 -12.98 4.26
CA LEU A 79 17.88 -12.18 4.22
C LEU A 79 18.06 -11.33 5.47
N LEU A 80 17.00 -10.72 5.98
CA LEU A 80 17.03 -9.90 7.19
C LEU A 80 17.29 -10.72 8.45
N LEU A 81 16.69 -11.91 8.57
CA LEU A 81 16.95 -12.84 9.67
C LEU A 81 18.41 -13.32 9.69
N ASN A 82 19.02 -13.49 8.52
CA ASN A 82 20.42 -13.88 8.41
C ASN A 82 21.41 -12.71 8.63
N ARG A 83 20.94 -11.47 8.85
CA ARG A 83 21.84 -10.36 9.16
C ARG A 83 22.13 -10.32 10.66
N PRO A 84 23.42 -10.31 11.07
CA PRO A 84 23.76 -10.12 12.48
C PRO A 84 23.16 -8.80 12.98
N TYR A 85 22.63 -8.80 14.20
CA TYR A 85 21.92 -7.70 14.90
C TYR A 85 20.47 -7.40 14.48
N ILE A 86 20.01 -7.79 13.29
CA ILE A 86 18.60 -7.57 12.86
C ILE A 86 17.74 -8.80 13.16
N GLY A 87 18.27 -10.02 12.95
CA GLY A 87 17.55 -11.28 13.23
C GLY A 87 17.00 -11.35 14.66
N ASP A 88 17.84 -11.04 15.65
CA ASP A 88 17.50 -11.07 17.09
C ASP A 88 16.35 -10.12 17.50
N SER A 89 16.08 -9.08 16.69
CA SER A 89 14.99 -8.12 16.94
C SER A 89 13.67 -8.54 16.30
N LEU A 90 13.73 -9.25 15.17
CA LEU A 90 12.55 -9.70 14.42
C LEU A 90 11.95 -10.99 14.99
N GLU A 91 12.75 -11.83 15.64
CA GLU A 91 12.24 -13.04 16.33
C GLU A 91 11.47 -12.72 17.62
N ARG A 92 11.72 -11.56 18.23
CA ARG A 92 11.12 -11.16 19.51
C ARG A 92 9.71 -10.56 19.41
N GLY A 93 9.14 -10.47 18.20
CA GLY A 93 7.72 -10.18 17.95
C GLY A 93 7.14 -9.03 18.80
N TYR A 94 7.40 -7.80 18.39
CA TYR A 94 6.59 -6.64 18.83
C TYR A 94 5.35 -6.49 17.95
#